data_AF-A0A9Q1GTQ4-F1
#
_entry.id   AF-A0A9Q1GTQ4-F1
#
_cell.length_a   1.000
_cell.length_b   1.000
_cell.length_c   1.000
_cell.angle_alpha   90.00
_cell.angle_beta   90.00
_cell.angle_gamma   90.00
#
_symmetry.space_group_name_H-M   'P 1'
#
loop_
_entity.id
_entity.type
_entity.pdbx_description
1 polymer ?
#
loop_
_entity_poly.entity_id
_entity_poly.type
_entity_poly.pdbx_seq_one_letter_code
_entity_poly.pdbx_strand_id
1 'polypeptide(L)'
;MADMEASVEDKSQLVREFTKVRGLVKEQLHSYNHFLTTEIRNTVRMNNEIRSRVDPEIYLRFKDVKVGEPSIMIDGIRRKLFPQSCRLTGMTYAAPIEARIQYVCKCNGEKKIFERVRMGNYADFSIPRINAFTIAYLFIVHMRQKDVVILIPERLSDNRVFTDIDNKGK
;
A
#
# COMPACT_ATOMS: atom_id res chain seq x y z
N MET A 1 -37.01 -39.21 21.80
CA MET A 1 -36.26 -38.53 20.74
C MET A 1 -34.97 -38.08 21.37
N ALA A 2 -33.87 -38.79 21.10
CA ALA A 2 -32.56 -38.51 21.70
C ALA A 2 -31.77 -37.66 20.72
N ASP A 3 -31.35 -36.48 21.17
CA ASP A 3 -30.44 -35.61 20.43
C ASP A 3 -29.08 -36.32 20.36
N MET A 4 -28.71 -36.78 19.16
CA MET A 4 -27.42 -37.41 18.91
C MET A 4 -26.36 -36.31 18.91
N GLU A 5 -25.81 -36.05 20.10
CA GLU A 5 -24.77 -35.04 20.31
C GLU A 5 -23.52 -35.45 19.53
N ALA A 6 -23.10 -34.62 18.56
CA ALA A 6 -21.91 -34.88 17.77
C ALA A 6 -20.68 -35.01 18.69
N SER A 7 -19.89 -36.07 18.46
CA SER A 7 -18.69 -36.37 19.24
C SER A 7 -17.70 -35.21 19.21
N VAL A 8 -16.91 -35.05 20.27
CA VAL A 8 -15.85 -34.03 20.36
C VAL A 8 -14.84 -34.20 19.22
N GLU A 9 -14.55 -35.44 18.82
CA GLU A 9 -13.75 -35.75 17.63
C GLU A 9 -14.29 -35.13 16.35
N ASP A 10 -15.60 -35.22 16.08
CA ASP A 10 -16.23 -34.70 14.87
C ASP A 10 -16.14 -33.16 14.80
N LYS A 11 -16.33 -32.50 15.96
CA LYS A 11 -16.20 -31.03 16.08
C LYS A 11 -14.76 -30.59 15.82
N SER A 12 -13.77 -31.35 16.31
CA SER A 12 -12.35 -31.05 16.09
C SER A 12 -11.94 -31.19 14.61
N GLN A 13 -12.52 -32.16 13.91
CA GLN A 13 -12.27 -32.40 12.50
C GLN A 13 -12.82 -31.27 11.64
N LEU A 14 -14.02 -30.75 11.96
CA LEU A 14 -14.59 -29.59 11.29
C LEU A 14 -13.70 -28.34 11.42
N VAL A 15 -13.13 -28.07 12.60
CA VAL A 15 -12.22 -26.94 12.80
C VAL A 15 -10.95 -27.10 11.95
N ARG A 16 -10.40 -28.31 11.88
CA ARG A 16 -9.22 -28.61 11.04
C ARG A 16 -9.53 -28.41 9.55
N GLU A 17 -10.65 -28.93 9.07
CA GLU A 17 -11.06 -28.76 7.67
C GLU A 17 -11.38 -27.30 7.33
N PHE A 18 -12.08 -26.58 8.22
CA PHE A 18 -12.33 -25.15 8.07
C PHE A 18 -11.04 -24.33 8.01
N THR A 19 -10.07 -24.65 8.88
CA THR A 19 -8.76 -23.98 8.91
C THR A 19 -7.96 -24.26 7.64
N LYS A 20 -8.07 -25.45 7.04
CA LYS A 20 -7.44 -25.75 5.74
C LYS A 20 -8.03 -24.92 4.60
N VAL A 21 -9.36 -24.77 4.58
CA VAL A 21 -10.07 -24.04 3.50
C VAL A 21 -9.90 -22.52 3.63
N ARG A 22 -10.03 -21.99 4.84
CA ARG A 22 -9.99 -20.55 5.10
C ARG A 22 -8.62 -20.03 5.49
N GLY A 23 -7.74 -20.81 6.10
CA GLY A 23 -6.38 -20.40 6.49
C GLY A 23 -6.37 -19.32 7.59
N LEU A 24 -5.43 -19.42 8.54
CA LEU A 24 -5.32 -18.47 9.65
C LEU A 24 -4.88 -17.05 9.21
N VAL A 25 -4.21 -16.94 8.07
CA VAL A 25 -3.57 -15.69 7.59
C VAL A 25 -4.22 -15.16 6.30
N LYS A 26 -5.30 -15.81 5.83
CA LYS A 26 -5.88 -15.50 4.52
C LYS A 26 -6.49 -14.11 4.46
N GLU A 27 -7.08 -13.61 5.54
CA GLU A 27 -7.65 -12.26 5.60
C GLU A 27 -6.57 -11.17 5.46
N GLN A 28 -5.42 -11.36 6.11
CA GLN A 28 -4.28 -10.44 5.98
C GLN A 28 -3.73 -10.46 4.55
N LEU A 29 -3.61 -11.65 3.95
CA LEU A 29 -3.16 -11.76 2.56
C LEU A 29 -4.19 -11.18 1.58
N HIS A 30 -5.47 -11.39 1.84
CA HIS A 30 -6.55 -10.91 0.99
C HIS A 30 -6.61 -9.37 0.98
N SER A 31 -6.59 -8.75 2.17
CA SER A 31 -6.59 -7.29 2.29
C SER A 31 -5.34 -6.67 1.67
N TYR A 32 -4.17 -7.26 1.88
CA TYR A 32 -2.93 -6.81 1.26
C TYR A 32 -2.95 -6.91 -0.28
N ASN A 33 -3.40 -8.05 -0.82
CA ASN A 33 -3.53 -8.23 -2.27
C ASN A 33 -4.55 -7.28 -2.89
N HIS A 34 -5.67 -7.04 -2.20
CA HIS A 34 -6.66 -6.05 -2.61
C HIS A 34 -6.06 -4.64 -2.63
N PHE A 35 -5.29 -4.30 -1.60
CA PHE A 35 -4.61 -3.01 -1.52
C PHE A 35 -3.63 -2.78 -2.69
N LEU A 36 -2.78 -3.77 -2.98
CA LEU A 36 -1.78 -3.70 -4.05
C LEU A 36 -2.40 -3.59 -5.45
N THR A 37 -3.55 -4.24 -5.67
CA THR A 37 -4.16 -4.32 -7.01
C THR A 37 -5.15 -3.19 -7.29
N THR A 38 -5.87 -2.75 -6.27
CA THR A 38 -7.04 -1.89 -6.41
C THR A 38 -6.85 -0.56 -5.68
N GLU A 39 -6.66 -0.59 -4.37
CA GLU A 39 -6.67 0.64 -3.54
C GLU A 39 -5.54 1.60 -3.87
N ILE A 40 -4.33 1.09 -4.14
CA ILE A 40 -3.21 1.96 -4.52
C ILE A 40 -3.51 2.74 -5.80
N ARG A 41 -4.18 2.10 -6.77
CA ARG A 41 -4.58 2.75 -8.03
C ARG A 41 -5.71 3.75 -7.80
N ASN A 42 -6.69 3.39 -6.98
CA ASN A 42 -7.78 4.29 -6.62
C ASN A 42 -7.26 5.55 -5.93
N THR A 43 -6.34 5.40 -4.99
CA THR A 43 -5.71 6.51 -4.25
C THR A 43 -4.96 7.46 -5.19
N VAL A 44 -4.20 6.92 -6.14
CA VAL A 44 -3.49 7.71 -7.16
C VAL A 44 -4.45 8.37 -8.14
N ARG A 45 -5.57 7.73 -8.49
CA ARG A 45 -6.61 8.33 -9.34
C ARG A 45 -7.33 9.50 -8.68
N MET A 46 -7.59 9.40 -7.37
CA MET A 46 -8.19 10.51 -6.61
C MET A 46 -7.26 11.73 -6.53
N ASN A 47 -5.95 11.50 -6.46
CA ASN A 47 -4.92 12.54 -6.39
C ASN A 47 -4.10 12.61 -7.69
N ASN A 48 -4.78 12.59 -8.84
CA ASN A 48 -4.13 12.39 -10.13
C ASN A 48 -3.33 13.59 -10.63
N GLU A 49 -3.57 14.81 -10.16
CA GLU A 49 -2.97 16.01 -10.73
C GLU A 49 -2.48 16.99 -9.66
N ILE A 50 -1.24 17.43 -9.84
CA ILE A 50 -0.61 18.49 -9.04
C ILE A 50 -0.29 19.64 -9.99
N ARG A 51 -0.86 20.81 -9.71
CA ARG A 51 -0.62 22.05 -10.48
C ARG A 51 0.35 22.96 -9.76
N SER A 52 1.14 23.72 -10.52
CA SER A 52 1.93 24.82 -9.97
C SER A 52 1.01 25.94 -9.50
N ARG A 53 1.37 26.59 -8.39
CA ARG A 53 0.67 27.78 -7.89
C ARG A 53 0.94 29.02 -8.74
N VAL A 54 2.11 29.07 -9.39
CA VAL A 54 2.56 30.23 -10.17
C VAL A 54 2.02 30.19 -11.59
N ASP A 55 2.01 29.00 -12.21
CA ASP A 55 1.61 28.79 -13.60
C ASP A 55 0.64 27.61 -13.69
N PRO A 56 -0.68 27.84 -13.86
CA PRO A 56 -1.66 26.74 -13.91
C PRO A 56 -1.51 25.84 -15.14
N GLU A 57 -0.78 26.29 -16.16
CA GLU A 57 -0.46 25.49 -17.35
C GLU A 57 0.64 24.44 -17.11
N ILE A 58 1.39 24.56 -16.00
CA ILE A 58 2.40 23.59 -15.58
C ILE A 58 1.75 22.65 -14.58
N TYR A 59 1.59 21.40 -14.99
CA TYR A 59 1.01 20.35 -14.17
C TYR A 59 1.80 19.05 -14.25
N LEU A 60 1.68 18.26 -13.19
CA LEU A 60 2.15 16.89 -13.06
C LEU A 60 0.93 16.00 -12.89
N ARG A 61 0.79 14.99 -13.74
CA ARG A 61 -0.31 14.04 -13.72
C ARG A 61 0.20 12.60 -13.56
N PHE A 62 -0.35 11.89 -12.58
CA PHE A 62 -0.13 10.46 -12.40
C PHE A 62 -1.07 9.67 -13.32
N LYS A 63 -0.51 8.86 -14.21
CA LYS A 63 -1.30 8.01 -15.13
C LYS A 63 -1.56 6.63 -14.54
N ASP A 64 -0.52 5.99 -14.02
CA ASP A 64 -0.58 4.62 -13.54
C ASP A 64 0.48 4.37 -12.45
N VAL A 65 0.21 3.40 -11.58
CA VAL A 65 1.10 2.97 -10.51
C VAL A 65 1.15 1.44 -10.46
N LYS A 66 2.36 0.90 -10.32
CA LYS A 66 2.62 -0.54 -10.23
C LYS A 66 3.66 -0.81 -9.16
N VAL A 67 3.51 -1.94 -8.47
CA VAL A 67 4.51 -2.44 -7.53
C VAL A 67 5.33 -3.49 -8.26
N GLY A 68 6.66 -3.32 -8.25
CA GLY A 68 7.60 -4.23 -8.90
C GLY A 68 7.92 -5.46 -8.05
N GLU A 69 8.95 -6.21 -8.47
CA GLU A 69 9.44 -7.33 -7.67
C GLU A 69 10.35 -6.86 -6.51
N PRO A 70 10.34 -7.56 -5.37
CA PRO A 70 11.22 -7.27 -4.25
C PRO A 70 12.69 -7.22 -4.67
N SER A 71 13.26 -6.01 -4.60
CA SER A 71 14.60 -5.72 -5.12
C SER A 71 15.21 -4.51 -4.43
N ILE A 72 16.54 -4.49 -4.38
CA ILE A 72 17.33 -3.39 -3.82
C ILE A 72 18.33 -2.90 -4.86
N MET A 73 18.53 -1.58 -4.89
CA MET A 73 19.60 -0.96 -5.65
C MET A 73 20.85 -0.92 -4.78
N ILE A 74 21.88 -1.66 -5.16
CA ILE A 74 23.20 -1.60 -4.52
C ILE A 74 24.21 -1.27 -5.62
N ASP A 75 24.93 -0.16 -5.47
CA ASP A 75 25.96 0.29 -6.42
C ASP A 75 25.47 0.39 -7.87
N GLY A 76 24.25 0.88 -8.06
CA GLY A 76 23.63 1.02 -9.39
C GLY A 76 23.09 -0.29 -9.99
N ILE A 77 23.25 -1.43 -9.32
CA ILE A 77 22.78 -2.73 -9.78
C ILE A 77 21.51 -3.13 -9.02
N ARG A 78 20.46 -3.54 -9.75
CA ARG A 78 19.25 -4.14 -9.17
C ARG A 78 19.53 -5.57 -8.75
N ARG A 79 19.44 -5.86 -7.45
CA ARG A 79 19.51 -7.22 -6.92
C ARG A 79 18.14 -7.65 -6.40
N LYS A 80 17.72 -8.85 -6.77
CA LYS A 80 16.48 -9.46 -6.26
C LYS A 80 16.66 -9.81 -4.78
N LEU A 81 15.64 -9.53 -3.98
CA LEU A 81 15.62 -9.84 -2.57
C LEU A 81 14.88 -11.16 -2.33
N PHE A 82 15.40 -11.93 -1.37
CA PHE A 82 14.72 -13.11 -0.82
C PHE A 82 14.48 -12.90 0.67
N PRO A 83 13.31 -13.32 1.21
CA PRO A 83 12.97 -13.10 2.62
C PRO A 83 14.02 -13.66 3.58
N GLN A 84 14.58 -14.84 3.28
CA GLN A 84 15.61 -15.47 4.11
C GLN A 84 16.90 -14.63 4.15
N SER A 85 17.34 -14.12 3.00
CA SER A 85 18.53 -13.25 2.92
C SER A 85 18.31 -11.95 3.70
N CYS A 86 17.12 -11.34 3.59
CA CYS A 86 16.76 -10.13 4.33
C CYS A 86 16.80 -10.34 5.86
N ARG A 87 16.30 -11.49 6.35
CA ARG A 87 16.34 -11.82 7.78
C ARG A 87 17.76 -11.98 8.31
N LEU A 88 18.65 -12.60 7.53
CA LEU A 88 20.04 -12.82 7.93
C LEU A 88 20.86 -11.53 7.94
N THR A 89 20.65 -10.64 6.98
CA THR A 89 21.41 -9.39 6.85
C THR A 89 20.77 -8.20 7.59
N GLY A 90 19.58 -8.39 8.16
CA GLY A 90 18.80 -7.33 8.78
C GLY A 90 18.30 -6.27 7.77
N MET A 91 18.23 -6.61 6.48
CA MET A 91 17.67 -5.76 5.42
C MET A 91 16.14 -5.88 5.38
N THR A 92 15.46 -4.82 4.92
CA THR A 92 14.00 -4.84 4.73
C THR A 92 13.64 -5.51 3.41
N TYR A 93 12.69 -6.46 3.44
CA TYR A 93 12.12 -7.04 2.23
C TYR A 93 11.12 -6.05 1.61
N ALA A 94 11.54 -5.32 0.58
CA ALA A 94 10.74 -4.29 -0.07
C ALA A 94 10.82 -4.39 -1.58
N ALA A 95 9.77 -3.90 -2.25
CA ALA A 95 9.68 -3.79 -3.70
C ALA A 95 9.62 -2.31 -4.12
N PRO A 96 10.23 -1.92 -5.25
CA PRO A 96 10.13 -0.58 -5.78
C PRO A 96 8.72 -0.34 -6.34
N ILE A 97 8.19 0.85 -6.10
CA ILE A 97 6.92 1.30 -6.69
C ILE A 97 7.23 2.12 -7.94
N GLU A 98 6.71 1.70 -9.08
CA GLU A 98 6.87 2.39 -10.36
C GLU A 98 5.63 3.23 -10.66
N ALA A 99 5.81 4.54 -10.81
CA ALA A 99 4.74 5.45 -11.21
C ALA A 99 4.99 6.00 -12.62
N ARG A 100 3.97 5.95 -13.47
CA ARG A 100 3.95 6.62 -14.77
C ARG A 100 3.44 8.03 -14.58
N ILE A 101 4.32 9.00 -14.84
CA ILE A 101 4.03 10.42 -14.61
C ILE A 101 4.14 11.15 -15.94
N GLN A 102 3.13 11.95 -16.24
CA GLN A 102 3.13 12.92 -17.31
C GLN A 102 3.33 14.30 -16.68
N TYR A 103 4.23 15.11 -17.23
CA TYR A 103 4.39 16.49 -16.76
C TYR A 103 4.59 17.43 -17.95
N VAL A 104 4.12 18.66 -17.77
CA VAL A 104 4.32 19.74 -18.74
C VAL A 104 5.37 20.68 -18.20
N CYS A 105 6.37 21.01 -19.02
CA CYS A 105 7.26 22.13 -18.70
C CYS A 105 7.23 23.17 -19.80
N LYS A 106 7.33 24.44 -19.39
CA LYS A 106 7.59 25.56 -20.30
C LYS A 106 9.10 25.73 -20.42
N CYS A 107 9.62 25.63 -21.63
CA CYS A 107 10.99 26.00 -21.96
C CYS A 107 10.91 26.97 -23.13
N ASN A 108 11.46 28.18 -22.96
CA ASN A 108 11.56 29.21 -24.00
C ASN A 108 10.22 29.62 -24.64
N GLY A 109 9.14 29.66 -23.85
CA GLY A 109 7.79 30.02 -24.33
C GLY A 109 7.01 28.87 -24.97
N GLU A 110 7.65 27.74 -25.28
CA GLU A 110 7.00 26.55 -25.80
C GLU A 110 6.59 25.57 -24.70
N LYS A 111 5.40 24.98 -24.85
CA LYS A 111 4.90 23.91 -23.98
C LYS A 111 5.38 22.57 -24.49
N LYS A 112 6.10 21.82 -23.66
CA LYS A 112 6.52 20.44 -23.96
C LYS A 112 5.95 19.47 -22.94
N ILE A 113 5.35 18.40 -23.45
CA ILE A 113 4.77 17.32 -22.65
C ILE A 113 5.80 16.20 -22.57
N PHE A 114 6.09 15.76 -21.36
CA PHE A 114 7.00 14.65 -21.11
C PHE A 114 6.26 13.54 -20.38
N GLU A 115 6.56 12.31 -20.76
CA GLU A 115 6.14 11.11 -20.05
C GLU A 115 7.40 10.40 -19.54
N ARG A 116 7.42 10.08 -18.24
CA ARG A 116 8.52 9.33 -17.64
C ARG A 116 7.97 8.27 -16.67
N VAL A 117 8.61 7.12 -16.69
CA VAL A 117 8.45 6.10 -15.64
C VAL A 117 9.45 6.42 -14.55
N ARG A 118 8.97 6.64 -13.32
CA ARG A 118 9.85 6.83 -12.17
C ARG A 118 9.71 5.66 -11.22
N MET A 119 10.86 5.11 -10.85
CA MET A 119 11.00 4.16 -9.76
C MET A 119 11.07 4.96 -8.46
N GLY A 120 10.18 4.67 -7.52
CA GLY A 120 10.24 5.14 -6.15
C GLY A 120 11.40 4.46 -5.42
N ASN A 121 12.63 4.86 -5.73
CA ASN A 121 13.76 4.67 -4.82
C ASN A 121 13.80 5.88 -3.88
N TYR A 122 14.09 5.64 -2.61
CA TYR A 122 14.11 6.65 -1.53
C TYR A 122 15.06 7.85 -1.79
N ALA A 123 15.95 7.77 -2.79
CA ALA A 123 17.03 8.73 -3.02
C ALA A 123 16.85 9.64 -4.26
N ASP A 124 16.00 9.30 -5.24
CA ASP A 124 16.02 9.97 -6.56
C ASP A 124 14.69 10.63 -6.95
N PHE A 125 14.10 11.39 -6.02
CA PHE A 125 12.93 12.23 -6.31
C PHE A 125 13.32 13.62 -6.87
N SER A 126 14.36 13.71 -7.70
CA SER A 126 14.75 14.97 -8.36
C SER A 126 13.91 15.20 -9.62
N ILE A 127 12.75 15.82 -9.47
CA ILE A 127 12.09 16.52 -10.59
C ILE A 127 12.70 17.93 -10.59
N PRO A 128 13.42 18.34 -11.65
CA PRO A 128 14.26 19.54 -11.59
C PRO A 128 13.51 20.88 -11.42
N ARG A 129 12.17 20.91 -11.36
CA ARG A 129 11.38 22.15 -11.32
C ARG A 129 10.05 22.12 -10.55
N ILE A 130 9.67 21.01 -9.93
CA ILE A 130 8.45 20.93 -9.10
C ILE A 130 8.95 20.57 -7.71
N ASN A 131 8.72 21.45 -6.73
CA ASN A 131 9.18 21.31 -5.35
C ASN A 131 9.06 19.85 -4.88
N ALA A 132 10.20 19.17 -4.84
CA ALA A 132 10.33 17.73 -4.59
C ALA A 132 9.86 17.29 -3.18
N PHE A 133 9.39 18.25 -2.37
CA PHE A 133 9.16 18.11 -0.94
C PHE A 133 7.81 17.45 -0.61
N THR A 134 6.76 17.66 -1.41
CA THR A 134 5.40 17.20 -1.07
C THR A 134 5.14 15.74 -1.47
N ILE A 135 5.68 15.29 -2.60
CA ILE A 135 5.43 13.93 -3.11
C ILE A 135 6.28 12.90 -2.35
N ALA A 136 7.46 13.31 -1.84
CA ALA A 136 8.32 12.48 -1.02
C ALA A 136 7.68 12.14 0.33
N TYR A 137 7.01 13.09 0.98
CA TYR A 137 6.41 12.90 2.31
C TYR A 137 5.28 11.85 2.33
N LEU A 138 4.50 11.73 1.26
CA LEU A 138 3.39 10.78 1.20
C LEU A 138 3.86 9.30 1.17
N PHE A 139 5.03 9.02 0.60
CA PHE A 139 5.57 7.67 0.48
C PHE A 139 6.60 7.31 1.57
N ILE A 140 7.30 8.29 2.16
CA ILE A 140 8.39 8.10 3.14
C ILE A 140 7.91 7.60 4.51
N VAL A 141 6.64 7.80 4.89
CA VAL A 141 6.19 7.47 6.25
C VAL A 141 5.90 5.96 6.44
N HIS A 142 5.72 5.17 5.37
CA HIS A 142 5.13 3.82 5.50
C HIS A 142 6.10 2.62 5.53
N MET A 143 7.42 2.79 5.35
CA MET A 143 8.31 1.64 5.03
C MET A 143 9.49 1.41 5.99
N ARG A 144 9.39 1.86 7.25
CA ARG A 144 10.42 1.64 8.30
C ARG A 144 9.96 0.63 9.34
N GLN A 145 9.75 -0.63 8.96
CA GLN A 145 9.46 -1.68 9.95
C GLN A 145 10.17 -3.01 9.63
N LYS A 146 10.91 -3.52 10.63
CA LYS A 146 11.53 -4.86 10.65
C LYS A 146 10.56 -5.81 11.34
N ASP A 147 10.21 -6.91 10.67
CA ASP A 147 9.36 -8.00 11.16
C ASP A 147 8.14 -7.54 11.97
N VAL A 148 7.38 -6.57 11.44
CA VAL A 148 6.16 -6.08 12.09
C VAL A 148 4.95 -6.81 11.54
N VAL A 149 4.22 -7.45 12.43
CA VAL A 149 2.86 -7.93 12.17
C VAL A 149 1.91 -6.81 12.53
N ILE A 150 1.10 -6.37 11.56
CA ILE A 150 0.04 -5.41 11.81
C ILE A 150 -1.05 -6.14 12.59
N LEU A 151 -1.24 -5.75 13.86
CA LEU A 151 -2.36 -6.22 14.66
C LEU A 151 -3.66 -5.67 14.06
N ILE A 152 -4.69 -6.50 13.96
CA ILE A 152 -6.00 -6.09 13.44
C ILE A 152 -6.70 -5.31 14.56
N PRO A 153 -6.90 -3.99 14.43
CA PRO A 153 -7.66 -3.25 15.42
C PRO A 153 -9.14 -3.58 15.28
N GLU A 154 -9.82 -3.81 16.40
CA GLU A 154 -11.28 -3.82 16.42
C GLU A 154 -11.78 -2.38 16.30
N ARG A 155 -12.66 -2.12 15.33
CA ARG A 155 -13.29 -0.81 15.12
C ARG A 155 -14.79 -0.98 14.97
N LEU A 156 -15.54 -0.06 15.56
CA LEU A 156 -16.97 0.07 15.33
C LEU A 156 -17.22 0.37 13.85
N SER A 157 -18.37 -0.10 13.33
CA SER A 157 -18.73 0.16 11.94
C SER A 157 -18.90 1.65 11.69
N ASP A 158 -18.17 2.17 10.71
CA ASP A 158 -18.39 3.51 10.20
C ASP A 158 -19.82 3.63 9.61
N ASN A 159 -20.39 4.83 9.67
CA ASN A 159 -21.70 5.15 9.07
C ASN A 159 -22.90 4.35 9.63
N ARG A 160 -22.83 3.92 10.89
CA ARG A 160 -23.96 3.33 11.62
C ARG A 160 -24.34 4.20 12.81
N VAL A 161 -25.64 4.46 12.98
CA VAL A 161 -26.15 5.16 14.15
C VAL A 161 -26.18 4.19 15.33
N PHE A 162 -25.49 4.54 16.41
CA PHE A 162 -25.53 3.82 17.67
C PHE A 162 -26.35 4.62 18.68
N THR A 163 -27.35 3.97 19.27
CA THR A 163 -28.11 4.50 20.39
C THR A 163 -27.62 3.81 21.65
N ASP A 164 -27.04 4.56 22.57
CA ASP A 164 -26.63 4.06 23.88
C ASP A 164 -27.76 4.26 24.90
N ILE A 165 -27.88 3.35 25.87
CA ILE A 165 -28.88 3.43 26.93
C ILE A 165 -28.20 4.08 28.14
N ASP A 166 -28.45 5.37 28.35
CA ASP A 166 -27.92 6.10 29.49
C ASP A 166 -28.58 5.61 30.79
N ASN A 167 -27.80 4.97 31.65
CA ASN A 167 -28.28 4.53 32.96
C ASN A 167 -28.10 5.66 33.96
N LYS A 168 -28.95 6.70 33.87
CA LYS A 168 -29.03 7.73 34.90
C LYS A 168 -29.57 7.08 36.19
N GLY A 169 -28.66 6.90 37.14
CA GLY A 169 -28.92 6.28 38.44
C GLY A 169 -30.17 6.84 39.11
N LYS A 170 -30.99 5.91 39.61
CA LYS A 170 -31.88 6.17 40.73
C LYS A 170 -31.06 6.31 42.01
#